data_AF-A0A151DWD6-F1
#
_entry.id   AF-A0A151DWD6-F1
#
_cell.length_a   1.000
_cell.length_b   1.000
_cell.length_c   1.000
_cell.angle_alpha   90.00
_cell.angle_beta   90.00
_cell.angle_gamma   90.00
#
_symmetry.space_group_name_H-M   'P 1'
#
loop_
_entity.id
_entity.type
_entity.pdbx_description
1 polymer ?
#
loop_
_entity_poly.entity_id
_entity_poly.type
_entity_poly.pdbx_seq_one_letter_code
_entity_poly.pdbx_strand_id
1 'polypeptide(L)' 'MIPVRCFTCGKVISSLYEEYKKRYEMYQKVIASGQKPKETPKEILDDLGVERYCCRRMIISQVDLLKEAAPYE' A
#
# COMPACT_ATOMS: atom_id res chain seq x y z
N MET A 1 -5.72 7.12 5.97
CA MET A 1 -5.71 8.14 4.90
C MET A 1 -4.30 8.30 4.35
N ILE A 2 -4.09 8.13 3.05
CA ILE A 2 -2.79 8.29 2.37
C ILE A 2 -2.69 9.68 1.72
N PRO A 3 -1.49 10.30 1.58
CA PRO A 3 -1.29 11.45 0.73
C PRO A 3 -1.85 11.25 -0.69
N VAL A 4 -2.56 12.27 -1.21
CA VAL A 4 -3.16 12.25 -2.56
C VAL A 4 -2.10 12.09 -3.64
N ARG A 5 -0.97 12.78 -3.48
CA ARG A 5 0.18 12.79 -4.39
C ARG A 5 1.46 12.41 -3.65
N CYS A 6 2.41 11.83 -4.35
CA CYS A 6 3.74 11.59 -3.81
C CYS A 6 4.47 12.92 -3.56
N PHE A 7 5.10 13.05 -2.40
CA PHE A 7 5.84 14.27 -2.01
C PHE A 7 7.03 14.62 -2.91
N THR A 8 7.59 13.65 -3.64
CA THR A 8 8.76 13.87 -4.49
C THR A 8 8.37 14.03 -5.96
N CYS A 9 7.58 13.08 -6.50
CA CYS A 9 7.27 13.01 -7.93
C CYS A 9 5.98 13.75 -8.30
N GLY A 10 5.13 14.11 -7.34
CA GLY A 10 3.81 14.71 -7.60
C GLY A 10 2.78 13.77 -8.24
N LYS A 11 3.15 12.52 -8.59
CA LYS A 11 2.24 11.51 -9.14
C LYS A 11 1.09 11.25 -8.16
N VAL A 12 -0.13 11.13 -8.69
CA VAL A 12 -1.31 10.73 -7.90
C VAL A 12 -1.13 9.27 -7.48
N ILE A 13 -1.20 9.01 -6.18
CA ILE A 13 -0.99 7.68 -5.57
C ILE A 13 -2.19 7.21 -4.74
N SER A 14 -3.08 8.11 -4.34
CA SER A 14 -4.19 7.76 -3.44
C SER A 14 -5.19 6.78 -4.05
N SER A 15 -5.44 6.85 -5.36
CA SER A 15 -6.35 5.91 -6.03
C SER A 15 -5.81 4.48 -6.08
N LEU A 16 -4.48 4.31 -6.09
CA LEU A 16 -3.82 3.00 -6.17
C LEU A 16 -3.69 2.32 -4.80
N TYR A 17 -3.80 3.09 -3.72
CA TYR A 17 -3.54 2.60 -2.37
C TYR A 17 -4.56 1.58 -1.88
N GLU A 18 -5.85 1.77 -2.17
CA GLU A 18 -6.89 0.83 -1.73
C GLU A 18 -6.71 -0.55 -2.35
N GLU A 19 -6.34 -0.59 -3.63
CA GLU A 19 -6.08 -1.84 -4.34
C GLU A 19 -4.81 -2.52 -3.82
N TYR A 20 -3.72 -1.75 -3.64
CA TYR A 20 -2.50 -2.26 -3.00
C TYR A 20 -2.80 -2.85 -1.62
N LYS A 21 -3.56 -2.14 -0.78
CA LYS A 21 -3.89 -2.57 0.58
C LYS A 21 -4.65 -3.90 0.58
N LYS A 22 -5.66 -4.04 -0.29
CA LYS A 22 -6.43 -5.29 -0.42
C LYS A 22 -5.53 -6.47 -0.80
N ARG A 23 -4.68 -6.30 -1.82
CA ARG A 23 -3.77 -7.36 -2.28
C ARG A 23 -2.69 -7.67 -1.22
N TYR A 24 -2.17 -6.65 -0.55
CA TYR A 24 -1.20 -6.81 0.54
C TYR A 24 -1.80 -7.54 1.75
N GLU A 25 -3.05 -7.27 2.13
CA GLU A 25 -3.75 -8.00 3.18
C GLU A 25 -3.96 -9.48 2.81
N MET A 26 -4.27 -9.79 1.54
CA MET A 26 -4.33 -11.17 1.06
C MET A 26 -2.95 -11.85 1.14
N TYR A 27 -1.90 -11.17 0.70
CA TYR A 27 -0.52 -11.63 0.81
C TYR A 27 -0.14 -11.98 2.25
N GLN A 28 -0.44 -11.10 3.20
CA GLN A 28 -0.19 -11.33 4.63
C GLN A 28 -0.96 -12.54 5.19
N LYS A 29 -2.23 -12.71 4.81
CA LYS A 29 -3.04 -13.87 5.22
C LYS A 29 -2.47 -15.20 4.69
N VAL A 30 -1.99 -15.21 3.45
CA VAL A 30 -1.40 -16.41 2.81
C VAL A 30 -0.07 -16.78 3.47
N ILE A 31 0.74 -15.79 3.83
CA ILE A 31 1.97 -16.03 4.59
C ILE A 31 1.65 -16.55 5.99
N ALA A 32 0.66 -15.96 6.66
CA ALA A 32 0.24 -16.41 7.98
C ALA A 32 -0.32 -17.86 7.97
N SER A 33 -0.92 -18.29 6.87
CA SER A 33 -1.38 -19.68 6.68
C SER A 33 -0.27 -20.65 6.24
N GLY A 34 0.97 -20.18 6.11
CA GLY A 34 2.13 -21.00 5.74
C GLY A 34 2.16 -21.43 4.27
N GLN A 35 1.32 -20.85 3.43
CA GLN A 35 1.25 -21.15 2.00
C GLN A 35 2.15 -20.21 1.18
N LYS A 36 2.55 -20.65 -0.02
CA LYS A 36 3.32 -19.79 -0.93
C LYS A 36 2.43 -18.63 -1.41
N PRO A 37 2.85 -17.37 -1.20
CA PRO A 37 2.11 -16.23 -1.73
C PRO A 37 2.08 -16.27 -3.26
N LYS A 38 0.92 -15.93 -3.83
CA LYS A 38 0.73 -15.85 -5.29
C LYS A 38 1.43 -14.62 -5.90
N GLU A 39 1.52 -13.54 -5.13
CA GLU A 39 2.05 -12.24 -5.55
C GLU A 39 2.89 -11.66 -4.42
N THR A 40 4.07 -11.12 -4.73
CA THR A 40 4.90 -10.38 -3.78
C THR A 40 4.51 -8.90 -3.73
N PRO A 41 4.83 -8.16 -2.64
CA PRO A 41 4.57 -6.72 -2.57
C PRO A 41 5.20 -5.93 -3.72
N LYS A 42 6.33 -6.42 -4.25
CA LYS A 42 7.00 -5.82 -5.41
C LYS A 42 6.15 -6.00 -6.68
N GLU A 43 5.70 -7.21 -6.96
CA GLU A 43 4.87 -7.52 -8.14
C GLU A 43 3.55 -6.76 -8.10
N ILE A 44 2.93 -6.61 -6.92
CA ILE A 44 1.72 -5.80 -6.76
C ILE A 44 1.99 -4.33 -7.15
N LEU A 45 3.12 -3.76 -6.74
CA LEU A 45 3.48 -2.37 -7.10
C LEU A 45 3.82 -2.22 -8.59
N ASP A 46 4.41 -3.26 -9.19
CA ASP A 46 4.73 -3.29 -10.61
C ASP A 46 3.44 -3.35 -11.46
N ASP A 47 2.48 -4.20 -11.07
CA ASP A 47 1.16 -4.34 -11.72
C ASP A 47 0.34 -3.03 -11.64
N LEU A 48 0.42 -2.32 -10.51
CA LEU A 48 -0.21 -1.00 -10.34
C LEU A 48 0.50 0.14 -11.10
N GLY A 49 1.56 -0.14 -11.86
CA GLY A 49 2.31 0.84 -12.64
C GLY A 49 3.09 1.84 -11.78
N VAL A 50 3.48 1.46 -10.56
CA VAL A 50 4.27 2.30 -9.64
C VAL A 50 5.74 1.98 -9.79
N GLU A 51 6.36 2.50 -10.85
CA GLU A 51 7.75 2.17 -11.18
C GLU A 51 8.77 2.86 -10.27
N ARG A 52 8.59 4.18 -10.05
CA ARG A 52 9.56 5.03 -9.34
C ARG A 52 9.59 4.74 -7.85
N TYR A 53 10.80 4.54 -7.30
CA TYR A 53 11.03 4.28 -5.87
C TYR A 53 10.41 5.34 -4.95
N CYS A 54 10.43 6.62 -5.36
CA CYS A 54 9.89 7.73 -4.57
C CYS A 54 8.37 7.65 -4.41
N CYS A 55 7.67 7.11 -5.40
CA CYS A 55 6.23 6.92 -5.33
C CYS A 55 5.90 5.58 -4.61
N ARG A 56 6.74 4.53 -4.74
CA ARG A 56 6.62 3.26 -3.99
C ARG A 56 6.74 3.42 -2.47
N ARG A 57 7.72 4.21 -1.99
CA ARG A 57 7.93 4.41 -0.54
C ARG A 57 6.70 4.96 0.16
N MET A 58 5.92 5.79 -0.55
CA MET A 58 4.70 6.39 0.00
C MET A 58 3.60 5.36 0.24
N ILE A 59 3.55 4.30 -0.58
CA ILE A 59 2.56 3.23 -0.45
C ILE A 59 3.03 2.21 0.60
N ILE A 60 4.31 1.83 0.58
CA ILE A 60 4.86 0.81 1.48
C ILE A 60 4.89 1.30 2.94
N SER A 61 5.29 2.56 3.17
CA SER A 61 5.46 3.12 4.52
C SER A 61 4.19 3.79 5.05
N GLN A 62 3.05 3.63 4.39
CA GLN A 62 1.81 4.23 4.81
C GLN A 62 1.26 3.53 6.06
N VAL A 63 1.02 4.31 7.12
CA VAL A 63 0.35 3.84 8.34
C VAL A 63 -0.97 4.61 8.51
N ASP A 64 -2.05 3.89 8.80
CA ASP A 64 -3.39 4.48 8.93
C ASP A 64 -3.80 4.63 10.39
N LEU A 65 -3.40 5.75 10.99
CA LEU A 65 -3.66 6.04 12.41
C LEU A 65 -5.06 6.61 12.69
N LEU A 66 -5.87 6.85 11.65
CA LEU A 66 -7.21 7.44 11.81
C LEU A 66 -8.12 6.59 12.70
N LYS A 67 -8.02 5.27 12.61
CA LYS A 67 -8.83 4.36 13.42
C LYS A 67 -8.50 4.44 14.91
N GLU A 68 -7.26 4.73 15.24
CA GLU A 68 -6.78 4.86 16.62
C GLU A 68 -7.08 6.25 17.19
N ALA A 69 -7.12 7.28 16.34
CA ALA A 69 -7.42 8.65 16.73
C ALA A 69 -8.93 8.94 16.86
N ALA A 70 -9.78 8.31 16.02
CA ALA A 70 -11.23 8.51 16.00
C ALA A 70 -11.97 8.37 17.36
N PRO A 71 -11.61 7.47 18.30
CA PRO A 71 -12.33 7.35 19.57
C PRO A 71 -12.07 8.50 20.57
N TYR A 72 -11.14 9.41 20.27
CA TYR A 72 -10.79 10.55 21.12
C TYR A 72 -11.38 11.89 20.62
N GLU A 73 -12.25 11.83 19.61
CA GLU A 73 -13.03 12.96 19.08
C GLU A 73 -14.44 13.03 19.69
#